data_AF-A0A7K0DNX2-F1
#
_entry.id   AF-A0A7K0DNX2-F1
#
_cell.length_a   1.000
_cell.length_b   1.000
_cell.length_c   1.000
_cell.angle_alpha   90.00
_cell.angle_beta   90.00
_cell.angle_gamma   90.00
#
_symmetry.space_group_name_H-M   'P 1'
#
loop_
_entity.id
_entity.type
_entity.pdbx_description
1 polymer ?
#
loop_
_entity_poly.entity_id
_entity_poly.type
_entity_poly.pdbx_seq_one_letter_code
_entity_poly.pdbx_strand_id
1 'polypeptide(L)'
;MRRVAIPISPRALNAAERALLVHILSVEFAGAAELRSQIEQVEVTAIRTSHSVSVDFRVREPLRRATALTNLVPVDAHVLDGAGEYLGEVLVWIEDGALAGLEYAWVTDDMPTRLPEIASIRLRSN
;
A
#
# COMPACT_ATOMS: atom_id res chain seq x y z
N MET A 1 8.20 17.20 0.09
CA MET A 1 7.74 17.43 -1.30
C MET A 1 6.37 16.80 -1.44
N ARG A 2 5.34 17.59 -1.75
CA ARG A 2 4.01 17.04 -2.05
C ARG A 2 4.12 16.35 -3.40
N ARG A 3 4.11 15.01 -3.44
CA ARG A 3 4.10 14.25 -4.71
C ARG A 3 2.83 14.68 -5.46
N VAL A 4 2.98 15.01 -6.74
CA VAL A 4 1.83 15.37 -7.60
C VAL A 4 0.93 14.13 -7.65
N ALA A 5 -0.25 14.23 -7.06
CA ALA A 5 -1.30 13.21 -7.11
C ALA A 5 -2.55 13.86 -7.70
N ILE A 6 -3.36 13.09 -8.44
CA ILE A 6 -4.61 13.53 -9.03
C ILE A 6 -5.73 13.20 -8.04
N PRO A 7 -6.36 14.21 -7.41
CA PRO A 7 -7.48 13.97 -6.50
C PRO A 7 -8.65 13.31 -7.21
N ILE A 8 -9.33 12.41 -6.52
CA ILE A 8 -10.55 11.76 -6.99
C ILE A 8 -11.67 11.95 -5.95
N SER A 9 -12.92 11.66 -6.36
CA SER A 9 -13.99 11.49 -5.37
C SER A 9 -13.65 10.30 -4.47
N PRO A 10 -13.68 10.46 -3.12
CA PRO A 10 -13.32 9.38 -2.22
C PRO A 10 -14.13 8.11 -2.50
N ARG A 11 -13.43 6.98 -2.54
CA ARG A 11 -14.04 5.66 -2.75
C ARG A 11 -13.46 4.65 -1.79
N ALA A 12 -14.20 3.57 -1.53
CA ALA A 12 -13.66 2.42 -0.82
C ALA A 12 -12.49 1.78 -1.59
N LEU A 13 -11.68 1.01 -0.86
CA LEU A 13 -10.71 0.10 -1.46
C LEU A 13 -11.41 -0.87 -2.41
N ASN A 14 -10.82 -1.09 -3.58
CA ASN A 14 -11.23 -2.21 -4.43
C ASN A 14 -10.68 -3.54 -3.88
N ALA A 15 -11.09 -4.66 -4.47
CA ALA A 15 -10.71 -5.99 -4.01
C ALA A 15 -9.19 -6.22 -4.03
N ALA A 16 -8.48 -5.72 -5.04
CA ALA A 16 -7.03 -5.89 -5.18
C ALA A 16 -6.25 -5.04 -4.17
N GLU A 17 -6.63 -3.77 -4.00
CA GLU A 17 -6.04 -2.86 -3.00
C GLU A 17 -6.21 -3.42 -1.58
N ARG A 18 -7.43 -3.88 -1.25
CA ARG A 18 -7.71 -4.50 0.05
C ARG A 18 -6.92 -5.80 0.25
N ALA A 19 -6.86 -6.66 -0.77
CA ALA A 19 -6.10 -7.91 -0.69
C ALA A 19 -4.61 -7.66 -0.43
N LEU A 20 -4.02 -6.66 -1.08
CA LEU A 20 -2.62 -6.29 -0.86
C LEU A 20 -2.38 -5.77 0.56
N LEU A 21 -3.22 -4.87 1.05
CA LEU A 21 -3.10 -4.37 2.42
C LEU A 21 -3.22 -5.50 3.45
N VAL A 22 -4.21 -6.38 3.31
CA VAL A 22 -4.38 -7.54 4.20
C VAL A 22 -3.16 -8.46 4.13
N HIS A 23 -2.62 -8.71 2.94
CA HIS A 23 -1.47 -9.58 2.76
C HIS A 23 -0.20 -8.99 3.38
N ILE A 24 0.15 -7.74 3.06
CA ILE A 24 1.36 -7.08 3.56
C ILE A 24 1.29 -6.92 5.08
N LEU A 25 0.14 -6.49 5.60
CA LEU A 25 -0.06 -6.31 7.04
C LEU A 25 -0.20 -7.64 7.79
N SER A 26 -0.22 -8.80 7.14
CA SER A 26 -0.23 -10.11 7.82
C SER A 26 1.10 -10.42 8.51
N VAL A 27 2.19 -9.74 8.13
CA VAL A 27 3.47 -9.82 8.83
C VAL A 27 3.35 -9.12 10.19
N GLU A 28 3.95 -9.70 11.22
CA GLU A 28 3.95 -9.15 12.57
C GLU A 28 5.06 -8.10 12.73
N PHE A 29 4.69 -6.92 13.23
CA PHE A 29 5.57 -5.83 13.61
C PHE A 29 4.85 -4.90 14.61
N ALA A 30 5.59 -4.03 15.29
CA ALA A 30 4.98 -3.09 16.23
C ALA A 30 4.03 -2.12 15.51
N GLY A 31 2.74 -2.13 15.85
CA GLY A 31 1.71 -1.33 15.16
C GLY A 31 0.89 -2.09 14.11
N ALA A 32 1.21 -3.36 13.82
CA ALA A 32 0.52 -4.13 12.78
C ALA A 32 -0.98 -4.32 13.09
N ALA A 33 -1.33 -4.59 14.35
CA ALA A 33 -2.72 -4.76 14.76
C ALA A 33 -3.54 -3.46 14.58
N GLU A 34 -2.95 -2.31 14.93
CA GLU A 34 -3.53 -0.99 14.74
C GLU A 34 -3.79 -0.73 13.25
N LEU A 35 -2.80 -0.93 12.39
CA LEU A 35 -2.96 -0.72 10.94
C LEU A 35 -3.97 -1.68 10.31
N ARG A 36 -4.02 -2.96 10.72
CA ARG A 36 -5.05 -3.91 10.25
C ARG A 36 -6.45 -3.44 10.61
N SER A 37 -6.63 -2.86 11.80
CA SER A 37 -7.94 -2.35 12.24
C SER A 37 -8.45 -1.18 11.41
N GLN A 38 -7.56 -0.47 10.70
CA GLN A 38 -7.90 0.69 9.87
C GLN A 38 -8.45 0.30 8.49
N ILE A 39 -8.20 -0.92 7.98
CA ILE A 39 -8.45 -1.30 6.57
C ILE A 39 -9.90 -1.00 6.14
N GLU A 40 -10.89 -1.30 6.98
CA GLU A 40 -12.32 -1.07 6.66
C GLU A 40 -12.73 0.42 6.66
N GLN A 41 -11.87 1.29 7.19
CA GLN A 41 -12.09 2.74 7.27
C GLN A 41 -11.30 3.51 6.19
N VAL A 42 -10.46 2.81 5.40
CA VAL A 42 -9.67 3.42 4.34
C VAL A 42 -10.56 3.86 3.19
N GLU A 43 -10.33 5.09 2.74
CA GLU A 43 -10.84 5.61 1.47
C GLU A 43 -9.68 6.03 0.58
N VAL A 44 -9.75 5.66 -0.69
CA VAL A 44 -8.84 6.15 -1.72
C VAL A 44 -9.26 7.57 -2.10
N THR A 45 -8.32 8.51 -2.03
CA THR A 45 -8.57 9.94 -2.24
C THR A 45 -7.84 10.51 -3.45
N ALA A 46 -6.79 9.85 -3.91
CA ALA A 46 -6.06 10.25 -5.10
C ALA A 46 -5.40 9.05 -5.80
N ILE A 47 -5.07 9.23 -7.09
CA ILE A 47 -4.16 8.37 -7.85
C ILE A 47 -2.85 9.13 -8.07
N ARG A 48 -1.69 8.47 -7.99
CA ARG A 48 -0.39 9.17 -8.10
C ARG A 48 -0.22 9.88 -9.44
N THR A 49 -0.41 9.19 -10.56
CA THR A 49 -0.35 9.79 -11.91
C THR A 49 -1.47 9.22 -12.77
N SER A 50 -1.72 9.86 -13.92
CA SER A 50 -2.62 9.30 -14.93
C SER A 50 -2.12 7.90 -15.31
N HIS A 51 -3.00 6.90 -15.20
CA HIS A 51 -2.72 5.48 -15.44
C HIS A 51 -1.91 4.74 -14.36
N SER A 52 -1.53 5.40 -13.27
CA SER A 52 -0.90 4.69 -12.14
C SER A 52 -1.91 3.84 -11.38
N VAL A 53 -1.45 2.68 -10.92
CA VAL A 53 -2.17 1.83 -9.97
C VAL A 53 -1.91 2.19 -8.51
N SER A 54 -0.98 3.12 -8.27
CA SER A 54 -0.63 3.63 -6.94
C SER A 54 -1.62 4.69 -6.49
N VAL A 55 -2.03 4.60 -5.23
CA VAL A 55 -3.15 5.36 -4.66
C VAL A 55 -2.78 5.96 -3.31
N ASP A 56 -3.30 7.15 -3.04
CA ASP A 56 -3.22 7.76 -1.71
C ASP A 56 -4.54 7.52 -0.94
N PHE A 57 -4.40 7.40 0.37
CA PHE A 57 -5.48 7.06 1.29
C PHE A 57 -5.82 8.22 2.22
N ARG A 58 -7.00 8.12 2.82
CA ARG A 58 -7.27 8.63 4.16
C ARG A 58 -7.95 7.54 4.96
N VAL A 59 -7.75 7.53 6.27
CA VAL A 59 -8.49 6.67 7.19
C VAL A 59 -9.55 7.53 7.88
N ARG A 60 -10.82 7.09 7.83
CA ARG A 60 -11.90 7.79 8.54
C ARG A 60 -11.76 7.62 10.05
N GLU A 61 -11.99 8.69 10.80
CA GLU A 61 -12.10 8.62 12.26
C GLU A 61 -13.41 7.93 12.68
N PRO A 62 -13.44 7.27 13.86
CA PRO A 62 -12.34 7.09 14.80
C PRO A 62 -11.38 5.96 14.39
N LEU A 63 -10.06 6.17 14.51
CA LEU A 63 -9.05 5.14 14.24
C LEU A 63 -8.05 4.91 15.38
N ARG A 64 -7.45 3.71 15.41
CA ARG A 64 -6.30 3.40 16.27
C ARG A 64 -5.01 3.69 15.52
N ARG A 65 -4.20 4.62 16.04
CA ARG A 65 -2.93 5.03 15.40
C ARG A 65 -1.78 4.12 15.81
N ALA A 66 -0.99 3.68 14.84
CA ALA A 66 0.30 3.03 15.05
C ALA A 66 1.37 4.10 15.29
N THR A 67 1.35 4.76 16.45
CA THR A 67 2.14 5.98 16.74
C THR A 67 3.66 5.80 16.64
N ALA A 68 4.16 4.58 16.69
CA ALA A 68 5.58 4.26 16.51
C ALA A 68 6.03 4.29 15.03
N LEU A 69 5.09 4.40 14.07
CA LEU A 69 5.36 4.33 12.63
C LEU A 69 5.03 5.67 11.96
N THR A 70 5.93 6.16 11.10
CA THR A 70 5.83 7.52 10.55
C THR A 70 6.07 7.64 9.03
N ASN A 71 6.33 6.53 8.32
CA ASN A 71 6.66 6.63 6.89
C ASN A 71 6.22 5.42 6.07
N LEU A 72 6.84 4.26 6.29
CA LEU A 72 6.51 3.01 5.60
C LEU A 72 6.17 1.95 6.63
N VAL A 73 5.27 1.03 6.24
CA VAL A 73 5.15 -0.26 6.91
C VAL A 73 6.52 -0.97 6.81
N PRO A 74 7.08 -1.51 7.91
CA PRO A 74 8.38 -2.18 7.93
C PRO A 74 8.30 -3.62 7.37
N VAL A 75 7.78 -3.74 6.16
CA VAL A 75 7.63 -5.01 5.43
C VAL A 75 8.10 -4.80 4.00
N ASP A 76 9.11 -5.56 3.60
CA ASP A 76 9.56 -5.62 2.23
C ASP A 76 8.60 -6.54 1.46
N ALA A 77 7.83 -5.98 0.51
CA ALA A 77 6.88 -6.73 -0.31
C ALA A 77 7.32 -6.75 -1.77
N HIS A 78 8.32 -7.60 -2.05
CA HIS A 78 8.90 -7.72 -3.39
C HIS A 78 7.94 -8.42 -4.35
N VAL A 79 7.81 -7.88 -5.55
CA VAL A 79 7.07 -8.47 -6.66
C VAL A 79 8.04 -9.21 -7.57
N LEU A 80 7.79 -10.49 -7.78
CA LEU A 80 8.61 -11.37 -8.59
C LEU A 80 7.81 -11.93 -9.76
N ASP A 81 8.47 -12.18 -10.89
CA ASP A 81 7.85 -12.91 -12.00
C ASP A 81 7.81 -14.44 -11.76
N GLY A 82 7.32 -15.19 -12.75
CA GLY A 82 7.24 -16.66 -12.66
C GLY A 82 8.60 -17.38 -12.66
N ALA A 83 9.68 -16.70 -13.05
CA ALA A 83 11.06 -17.20 -12.97
C ALA A 83 11.74 -16.78 -11.65
N GLY A 84 11.13 -15.88 -10.87
CA GLY A 84 11.67 -15.34 -9.63
C GLY A 84 12.45 -14.03 -9.81
N GLU A 85 12.40 -13.41 -10.99
CA GLU A 85 13.06 -12.13 -11.26
C GLU A 85 12.32 -10.97 -10.61
N TYR A 86 13.09 -9.99 -10.11
CA TYR A 86 12.53 -8.84 -9.40
C TYR A 86 11.90 -7.83 -10.36
N LEU A 87 10.59 -7.59 -10.20
CA LEU A 87 9.82 -6.63 -10.98
C LEU A 87 9.64 -5.29 -10.26
N GLY A 88 9.82 -5.27 -8.94
CA GLY A 88 9.56 -4.12 -8.10
C GLY A 88 9.06 -4.50 -6.71
N GLU A 89 8.41 -3.57 -6.04
CA GLU A 89 7.90 -3.73 -4.68
C GLU A 89 6.59 -2.96 -4.46
N VAL A 90 5.80 -3.47 -3.53
CA VAL A 90 4.60 -2.78 -3.04
C VAL A 90 4.91 -2.10 -1.71
N LEU A 91 4.84 -0.79 -1.69
CA LEU A 91 5.07 0.04 -0.51
C LEU A 91 3.72 0.46 0.10
N VAL A 92 3.61 0.34 1.43
CA VAL A 92 2.46 0.88 2.18
C VAL A 92 2.93 2.07 3.00
N TRP A 93 2.37 3.23 2.69
CA TRP A 93 2.74 4.50 3.31
C TRP A 93 1.90 4.75 4.56
N ILE A 94 2.54 5.38 5.55
CA ILE A 94 1.96 5.75 6.85
C ILE A 94 2.17 7.24 7.06
N GLU A 95 1.13 7.94 7.52
CA GLU A 95 1.18 9.34 7.95
C GLU A 95 0.49 9.44 9.32
N ASP A 96 1.20 9.97 10.32
CA ASP A 96 0.71 10.10 11.70
C ASP A 96 0.09 8.82 12.30
N GLY A 97 0.72 7.68 12.02
CA GLY A 97 0.28 6.35 12.46
C GLY A 97 -0.98 5.81 11.75
N ALA A 98 -1.41 6.43 10.65
CA ALA A 98 -2.53 6.00 9.82
C ALA A 98 -2.06 5.55 8.43
N LEU A 99 -2.78 4.60 7.82
CA LEU A 99 -2.57 4.20 6.42
C LEU A 99 -2.77 5.41 5.49
N ALA A 100 -1.74 5.73 4.69
CA ALA A 100 -1.69 6.93 3.88
C ALA A 100 -1.55 6.66 2.37
N GLY A 101 -1.15 5.46 1.97
CA GLY A 101 -1.13 5.11 0.54
C GLY A 101 -0.62 3.70 0.27
N LEU A 102 -0.85 3.26 -0.96
CA LEU A 102 -0.34 2.02 -1.53
C LEU A 102 0.36 2.37 -2.84
N GLU A 103 1.63 2.02 -2.95
CA GLU A 103 2.45 2.29 -4.12
C GLU A 103 3.01 1.00 -4.68
N TYR A 104 2.88 0.80 -5.99
CA TYR A 104 3.70 -0.15 -6.71
C TYR A 104 4.88 0.61 -7.31
N ALA A 105 6.07 0.41 -6.75
CA ALA A 105 7.34 0.85 -7.34
C ALA A 105 7.88 -0.28 -8.22
N TRP A 106 8.11 -0.01 -9.50
CA TRP A 106 8.57 -1.02 -10.47
C TRP A 106 9.94 -0.66 -11.02
N VAL A 107 10.66 -1.66 -11.54
CA VAL A 107 11.97 -1.49 -12.19
C VAL A 107 11.98 -1.84 -13.67
N THR A 108 10.84 -2.30 -14.20
CA THR A 108 10.66 -2.60 -15.63
C THR A 108 10.52 -1.33 -16.47
N ASP A 109 10.73 -1.46 -17.78
CA ASP A 109 10.57 -0.35 -18.73
C ASP A 109 9.11 0.15 -18.81
N ASP A 110 8.16 -0.79 -18.71
CA ASP A 110 6.72 -0.48 -18.78
C ASP A 110 6.12 -0.31 -17.39
N MET A 111 5.32 0.75 -17.22
CA MET A 111 4.54 0.98 -16.02
C MET A 111 3.45 -0.09 -15.86
N PRO A 112 3.30 -0.70 -14.67
CA PRO A 112 2.24 -1.67 -14.42
C PRO A 112 0.85 -1.01 -14.53
N THR A 113 -0.03 -1.65 -15.32
CA THR A 113 -1.42 -1.23 -15.51
C THR A 113 -2.39 -1.90 -14.53
N ARG A 114 -1.90 -2.85 -13.74
CA ARG A 114 -2.64 -3.54 -12.67
C ARG A 114 -1.74 -3.72 -11.44
N LEU A 115 -2.37 -3.79 -10.27
CA LEU A 115 -1.70 -4.21 -9.05
C LEU A 115 -1.20 -5.66 -9.18
N PRO A 116 -0.07 -6.01 -8.54
CA PRO A 116 0.48 -7.35 -8.62
C PRO A 116 -0.44 -8.36 -7.94
N GLU A 117 -0.40 -9.61 -8.41
CA GLU A 117 -1.13 -10.69 -7.76
C GLU A 117 -0.43 -11.08 -6.46
N ILE A 118 -1.20 -11.49 -5.45
CA ILE A 118 -0.64 -11.91 -4.15
C ILE A 118 0.38 -13.05 -4.32
N ALA A 119 0.15 -13.96 -5.28
CA ALA A 119 1.07 -15.06 -5.56
C ALA A 119 2.44 -14.62 -6.08
N SER A 120 2.54 -13.42 -6.68
CA SER A 120 3.82 -12.83 -7.11
C SER A 120 4.57 -12.09 -6.00
N ILE A 121 4.00 -11.99 -4.79
CA ILE A 121 4.57 -11.20 -3.71
C ILE A 121 5.35 -12.07 -2.74
N ARG A 122 6.57 -11.65 -2.44
CA ARG A 122 7.40 -12.22 -1.39
C ARG A 122 7.57 -11.21 -0.27
N LEU A 123 6.99 -11.52 0.89
CA LEU A 123 7.09 -10.70 2.10
C LEU A 123 8.34 -11.04 2.92
N ARG A 124 8.99 -10.01 3.47
CA ARG A 124 10.01 -10.11 4.52
C ARG A 124 9.78 -9.01 5.55
N SER A 125 9.95 -9.33 6.83
CA SER A 125 9.99 -8.31 7.89
C SER A 125 11.35 -7.61 7.84
N ASN A 126 11.34 -6.28 7.93
CA ASN A 126 12.55 -5.47 8.07
C ASN A 126 12.83 -5.15 9.55
#